data_AF-A0A2T0AWP3-F1
#
_entry.id   AF-A0A2T0AWP3-F1
#
_cell.length_a   1.000
_cell.length_b   1.000
_cell.length_c   1.000
_cell.angle_alpha   90.00
_cell.angle_beta   90.00
_cell.angle_gamma   90.00
#
_symmetry.space_group_name_H-M   'P 1'
#
loop_
_entity.id
_entity.type
_entity.pdbx_description
1 polymer ?
#
loop_
_entity_poly.entity_id
_entity_poly.type
_entity_poly.pdbx_seq_one_letter_code
_entity_poly.pdbx_strand_id
1 'polypeptide(L)'
;MGTAITLLIIGLALIVLNLRAIKKEKNSFQGILNTAETDMKDIEVEIGKLRKEFAETLLEVQTQIVSLEKSIENNKGIYDNKSIENDESDETMELDTVHKKIYKDIVDYNDNIIDVVDIDFSKINNINEEISEDKEEKNNNIKINEIKKLIDEGLSTEEIADKLKIGKGEILLIKDLYLK
;
A
#
# COMPACT_ATOMS: atom_id res chain seq x y z
N MET A 1 37.47 -67.34 13.40
CA MET A 1 37.03 -66.65 12.16
C MET A 1 35.74 -65.84 12.34
N GLY A 2 34.77 -66.26 13.17
CA GLY A 2 33.49 -65.53 13.32
C GLY A 2 33.59 -64.12 13.94
N THR A 3 34.50 -63.89 14.88
CA THR A 3 34.65 -62.61 15.60
C THR A 3 35.13 -61.46 14.71
N ALA A 4 35.95 -61.75 13.69
CA ALA A 4 36.40 -60.75 12.71
C ALA A 4 35.26 -60.30 11.80
N ILE A 5 34.37 -61.22 11.43
CA ILE A 5 33.20 -60.95 10.57
C ILE A 5 32.19 -60.08 11.34
N THR A 6 31.95 -60.35 12.63
CA THR A 6 31.07 -59.51 13.46
C THR A 6 31.60 -58.09 13.62
N LEU A 7 32.92 -57.91 13.78
CA LEU A 7 33.54 -56.58 13.86
C LEU A 7 33.40 -55.81 12.54
N LEU A 8 33.53 -56.47 11.39
CA LEU A 8 33.36 -55.86 10.08
C LEU A 8 31.93 -55.36 9.86
N ILE A 9 30.92 -56.16 10.25
CA ILE A 9 29.50 -55.79 10.15
C ILE A 9 29.20 -54.57 11.05
N ILE A 10 29.73 -54.54 12.26
CA ILE A 10 29.54 -53.41 13.20
C ILE A 10 30.19 -52.13 12.67
N GLY A 11 31.39 -52.22 12.10
CA GLY A 11 32.06 -51.07 11.47
C GLY A 11 31.25 -50.51 10.30
N LEU A 12 30.70 -51.39 9.45
CA LEU A 12 29.89 -51.00 8.31
C LEU A 12 28.54 -50.39 8.75
N ALA A 13 27.93 -50.94 9.80
CA ALA A 13 26.73 -50.37 10.42
C ALA A 13 26.99 -48.97 10.99
N LEU A 14 28.12 -48.75 11.66
CA LEU A 14 28.49 -47.44 12.19
C LEU A 14 28.70 -46.40 11.09
N ILE A 15 29.33 -46.77 9.97
CA ILE A 15 29.51 -45.88 8.82
C ILE A 15 28.14 -45.45 8.26
N VAL A 16 27.21 -46.39 8.09
CA VAL A 16 25.85 -46.10 7.60
C VAL A 16 25.07 -45.22 8.58
N LEU A 17 25.15 -45.51 9.88
CA LEU A 17 24.47 -44.73 10.92
C LEU A 17 25.00 -43.29 10.98
N ASN A 18 26.32 -43.11 10.90
CA ASN A 18 26.96 -41.80 10.94
C ASN A 18 26.61 -40.96 9.70
N LEU A 19 26.67 -41.57 8.50
CA LEU A 19 26.24 -40.91 7.25
C LEU A 19 24.77 -40.46 7.29
N ARG A 20 23.89 -41.31 7.87
CA ARG A 20 22.46 -40.99 7.99
C ARG A 20 22.20 -39.87 9.00
N ALA A 21 22.97 -39.81 10.09
CA ALA A 21 22.89 -38.73 11.08
C ALA A 21 23.27 -37.37 10.45
N ILE A 22 24.41 -37.31 9.73
CA ILE A 22 24.90 -36.09 9.07
C ILE A 22 23.90 -35.57 8.02
N LYS A 23 23.26 -36.46 7.25
CA LYS A 23 22.28 -36.05 6.23
C LYS A 23 20.99 -35.48 6.85
N LYS A 24 20.62 -35.90 8.06
CA LYS A 24 19.39 -35.45 8.74
C LYS A 24 19.49 -33.98 9.20
N GLU A 25 20.68 -33.50 9.53
CA GLU A 25 20.90 -32.15 10.06
C GLU A 25 20.88 -31.05 8.98
N LYS A 26 21.39 -31.33 7.77
CA LYS A 26 21.46 -30.35 6.66
C LYS A 26 20.09 -29.84 6.20
N ASN A 27 19.03 -30.62 6.42
CA ASN A 27 17.67 -30.22 6.08
C ASN A 27 17.07 -29.20 7.08
N SER A 28 17.65 -29.06 8.27
CA SER A 28 17.17 -28.14 9.31
C SER A 28 17.52 -26.68 8.99
N PHE A 29 18.78 -26.43 8.60
CA PHE A 29 19.24 -25.07 8.27
C PHE A 29 18.59 -24.55 6.99
N GLN A 30 18.45 -25.38 5.95
CA GLN A 30 17.80 -24.98 4.71
C GLN A 30 16.32 -24.63 4.93
N GLY A 31 15.63 -25.33 5.83
CA GLY A 31 14.24 -25.02 6.17
C GLY A 31 14.10 -23.65 6.83
N ILE A 32 14.98 -23.34 7.79
CA ILE A 32 14.99 -22.04 8.49
C ILE A 32 15.35 -20.90 7.52
N LEU A 33 16.33 -21.11 6.63
CA LEU A 33 16.74 -20.12 5.64
C LEU A 33 15.63 -19.83 4.63
N ASN A 34 14.99 -20.88 4.08
CA ASN A 34 13.87 -20.71 3.15
C ASN A 34 12.69 -20.00 3.82
N THR A 35 12.42 -20.29 5.11
CA THR A 35 11.36 -19.61 5.87
C THR A 35 11.68 -18.13 6.01
N ALA A 36 12.90 -17.78 6.43
CA ALA A 36 13.33 -16.38 6.55
C ALA A 36 13.34 -15.64 5.19
N GLU A 37 13.68 -16.33 4.09
CA GLU A 37 13.64 -15.77 2.74
C GLU A 37 12.21 -15.49 2.27
N THR A 38 11.27 -16.41 2.52
CA THR A 38 9.85 -16.21 2.20
C THR A 38 9.25 -15.08 3.04
N ASP A 39 9.48 -15.08 4.35
CA ASP A 39 8.96 -14.04 5.25
C ASP A 39 9.49 -12.65 4.86
N MET A 40 10.76 -12.55 4.46
CA MET A 40 11.35 -11.28 4.00
C MET A 40 10.73 -10.79 2.69
N LYS A 41 10.43 -11.68 1.74
CA LYS A 41 9.73 -11.33 0.50
C LYS A 41 8.32 -10.81 0.76
N ASP A 42 7.60 -11.42 1.69
CA ASP A 42 6.25 -10.98 2.06
C ASP A 42 6.27 -9.57 2.69
N ILE A 43 7.26 -9.28 3.55
CA ILE A 43 7.47 -7.95 4.13
C ILE A 43 7.79 -6.91 3.04
N GLU A 44 8.64 -7.24 2.06
CA GLU A 44 8.96 -6.33 0.96
C GLU A 44 7.71 -5.99 0.12
N VAL A 45 6.86 -6.99 -0.14
CA VAL A 45 5.58 -6.81 -0.84
C VAL A 45 4.64 -5.90 -0.03
N GLU A 46 4.53 -6.13 1.28
CA GLU A 46 3.69 -5.31 2.16
C GLU A 46 4.17 -3.86 2.22
N ILE A 47 5.50 -3.62 2.30
CA ILE A 47 6.09 -2.28 2.21
C ILE A 47 5.77 -1.62 0.85
N GLY A 48 5.78 -2.40 -0.23
CA GLY A 48 5.38 -1.94 -1.56
C GLY A 48 3.93 -1.49 -1.62
N LYS A 49 3.00 -2.31 -1.10
CA LYS A 49 1.57 -1.98 -1.00
C LYS A 49 1.35 -0.72 -0.16
N LEU A 50 2.00 -0.64 1.00
CA LEU A 50 1.92 0.52 1.88
C LEU A 50 2.40 1.81 1.18
N ARG A 51 3.52 1.77 0.45
CA ARG A 51 4.01 2.92 -0.32
C ARG A 51 3.04 3.35 -1.42
N LYS A 52 2.38 2.40 -2.08
CA LYS A 52 1.35 2.68 -3.09
C LYS A 52 0.16 3.42 -2.44
N GLU A 53 -0.38 2.90 -1.35
CA GLU A 53 -1.49 3.53 -0.62
C GLU A 53 -1.15 4.93 -0.12
N PHE A 54 0.08 5.14 0.37
CA PHE A 54 0.56 6.47 0.76
C PHE A 54 0.67 7.43 -0.43
N ALA A 55 1.17 6.98 -1.57
CA ALA A 55 1.29 7.80 -2.78
C ALA A 55 -0.10 8.21 -3.31
N GLU A 56 -1.06 7.29 -3.31
CA GLU A 56 -2.45 7.55 -3.69
C GLU A 56 -3.09 8.59 -2.76
N THR A 57 -2.96 8.40 -1.44
CA THR A 57 -3.46 9.36 -0.44
C THR A 57 -2.84 10.75 -0.59
N LEU A 58 -1.52 10.81 -0.82
CA LEU A 58 -0.81 12.07 -1.01
C LEU A 58 -1.27 12.79 -2.29
N LEU A 59 -1.42 12.05 -3.39
CA LEU A 59 -1.89 12.60 -4.67
C LEU A 59 -3.33 13.12 -4.57
N GLU A 60 -4.18 12.39 -3.85
CA GLU A 60 -5.55 12.83 -3.60
C GLU A 60 -5.58 14.12 -2.78
N VAL A 61 -4.80 14.21 -1.70
CA VAL A 61 -4.68 15.46 -0.93
C VAL A 61 -4.19 16.62 -1.80
N GLN A 62 -3.18 16.40 -2.64
CA GLN A 62 -2.70 17.43 -3.58
C GLN A 62 -3.79 17.87 -4.55
N THR A 63 -4.55 16.93 -5.10
CA THR A 63 -5.67 17.20 -6.01
C THR A 63 -6.76 18.02 -5.31
N GLN A 64 -7.10 17.65 -4.07
CA GLN A 64 -8.08 18.38 -3.28
C GLN A 64 -7.61 19.81 -3.00
N ILE A 65 -6.34 20.02 -2.66
CA ILE A 65 -5.76 21.37 -2.46
C ILE A 65 -5.90 22.21 -3.74
N VAL A 66 -5.53 21.69 -4.91
CA VAL A 66 -5.66 22.40 -6.19
C VAL A 66 -7.13 22.72 -6.50
N SER A 67 -8.04 21.77 -6.24
CA SER A 67 -9.48 22.00 -6.46
C SER A 67 -10.04 23.07 -5.54
N LEU A 68 -9.54 23.16 -4.31
CA LEU A 68 -9.92 24.16 -3.33
C LEU A 68 -9.38 25.55 -3.72
N GLU A 69 -8.12 25.63 -4.14
CA GLU A 69 -7.51 26.86 -4.67
C GLU A 69 -8.33 27.42 -5.83
N LYS A 70 -8.67 26.57 -6.81
CA LYS A 70 -9.54 26.94 -7.93
C LYS A 70 -10.94 27.37 -7.50
N SER A 71 -11.50 26.75 -6.46
CA SER A 71 -12.80 27.13 -5.92
C SER A 71 -12.77 28.49 -5.24
N ILE A 72 -11.67 28.83 -4.55
CA ILE A 72 -11.43 30.15 -3.96
C ILE A 72 -11.31 31.21 -5.06
N GLU A 73 -10.53 30.94 -6.11
CA GLU A 73 -10.36 31.85 -7.25
C GLU A 73 -11.70 32.14 -7.96
N ASN A 74 -12.47 31.09 -8.25
CA ASN A 74 -13.79 31.21 -8.87
C ASN A 74 -14.78 32.02 -8.01
N ASN A 75 -14.70 31.91 -6.68
CA ASN A 75 -15.54 32.68 -5.77
C ASN A 75 -15.13 34.16 -5.70
N LYS A 76 -13.82 34.45 -5.82
CA LYS A 76 -13.29 35.81 -5.91
C LYS A 76 -13.79 36.54 -7.17
N GLY A 77 -13.91 35.84 -8.29
CA GLY A 77 -14.45 36.37 -9.55
C GLY A 77 -15.95 36.77 -9.52
N ILE A 78 -16.69 36.49 -8.44
CA ILE A 78 -18.10 36.90 -8.27
C ILE A 78 -18.21 38.29 -7.60
N TYR A 79 -17.19 38.76 -6.88
CA TYR A 79 -17.22 40.08 -6.23
C TYR A 79 -16.85 41.25 -7.14
N ASP A 80 -16.27 40.99 -8.32
CA ASP A 80 -15.89 42.04 -9.29
C ASP A 80 -16.98 42.38 -10.31
N ASN A 81 -18.15 41.71 -10.27
CA ASN A 81 -19.25 41.96 -11.21
C ASN A 81 -20.55 42.38 -10.52
N LYS A 82 -20.48 43.37 -9.61
CA LYS A 82 -21.66 44.14 -9.20
C LYS A 82 -21.34 45.56 -8.77
N SER A 83 -21.06 46.42 -9.75
CA SER A 83 -21.30 47.87 -9.72
C SER A 83 -21.13 48.37 -11.15
N ILE A 84 -22.22 48.43 -11.92
CA ILE A 84 -23.11 49.60 -12.07
C ILE A 84 -22.32 50.80 -12.62
N GLU A 85 -22.57 51.07 -13.90
CA GLU A 85 -22.36 52.36 -14.58
C GLU A 85 -22.57 53.52 -13.61
N ASN A 86 -21.59 54.39 -13.43
CA ASN A 86 -21.78 55.83 -13.32
C ASN A 86 -20.44 56.56 -13.44
N ASP A 87 -20.57 57.77 -13.98
CA ASP A 87 -19.60 58.71 -14.47
C ASP A 87 -18.47 59.16 -13.52
N GLU A 88 -17.39 59.54 -14.18
CA GLU A 88 -16.42 60.60 -13.90
C GLU A 88 -15.47 60.55 -12.68
N SER A 89 -14.21 60.83 -13.07
CA SER A 89 -13.13 61.53 -12.37
C SER A 89 -12.02 60.68 -11.71
N ASP A 90 -10.85 60.84 -12.35
CA ASP A 90 -9.51 60.41 -11.96
C ASP A 90 -9.17 60.67 -10.48
N GLU A 91 -8.65 59.64 -9.82
CA GLU A 91 -7.36 59.65 -9.10
C GLU A 91 -7.24 58.36 -8.26
N THR A 92 -6.67 57.30 -8.84
CA THR A 92 -5.82 56.30 -8.13
C THR A 92 -5.24 55.32 -9.16
N MET A 93 -4.25 55.76 -9.93
CA MET A 93 -3.51 54.92 -10.87
C MET A 93 -2.11 54.63 -10.30
N GLU A 94 -1.98 53.63 -9.40
CA GLU A 94 -0.65 53.08 -9.07
C GLU A 94 -0.62 51.69 -8.40
N LEU A 95 -1.74 51.13 -7.93
CA LEU A 95 -1.74 49.85 -7.20
C LEU A 95 -1.96 48.61 -8.11
N ASP A 96 -2.66 48.77 -9.23
CA ASP A 96 -3.05 47.66 -10.12
C ASP A 96 -1.88 47.11 -10.97
N THR A 97 -0.97 48.00 -11.39
CA THR A 97 0.19 47.63 -12.21
C THR A 97 1.20 46.76 -11.45
N VAL A 98 1.30 46.92 -10.12
CA VAL A 98 2.25 46.17 -9.29
C VAL A 98 1.80 44.72 -9.12
N HIS A 99 0.51 44.49 -8.89
CA HIS A 99 -0.04 43.15 -8.69
C HIS A 99 0.07 42.30 -9.97
N LYS A 100 -0.20 42.91 -11.13
CA LYS A 100 -0.10 42.25 -12.45
C LYS A 100 1.34 41.87 -12.82
N LYS A 101 2.33 42.65 -12.38
CA LYS A 101 3.75 42.36 -12.61
C LYS A 101 4.24 41.20 -11.76
N ILE A 102 3.84 41.17 -10.49
CA ILE A 102 4.17 40.09 -9.54
C ILE A 102 3.61 38.74 -10.02
N TYR A 103 2.36 38.70 -10.51
CA TYR A 103 1.78 37.46 -11.04
C TYR A 103 2.52 36.93 -12.28
N LYS A 104 2.98 37.83 -13.17
CA LYS A 104 3.73 37.43 -14.36
C LYS A 104 5.11 36.87 -14.02
N ASP A 105 5.78 37.46 -13.04
CA ASP A 105 7.11 37.02 -12.59
C ASP A 105 7.05 35.67 -11.84
N ILE A 106 5.93 35.34 -11.19
CA ILE A 106 5.70 34.05 -10.51
C ILE A 106 5.39 32.92 -11.52
N VAL A 107 4.60 33.21 -12.56
CA VAL A 107 4.22 32.22 -13.58
C VAL A 107 5.43 31.78 -14.42
N ASP A 108 6.37 32.68 -14.73
CA ASP A 108 7.60 32.37 -15.49
C ASP A 108 8.63 31.55 -14.68
N TYR A 109 8.53 31.57 -13.34
CA TYR A 109 9.41 30.79 -12.44
C TYR A 109 8.98 29.33 -12.32
N ASN A 110 7.70 29.04 -12.56
CA ASN A 110 7.11 27.71 -12.34
C ASN A 110 7.41 26.70 -13.48
N ASP A 111 7.91 27.18 -14.63
CA ASP A 111 8.37 26.35 -15.74
C ASP A 111 9.76 25.71 -15.48
N ASN A 112 10.39 26.06 -14.35
CA ASN A 112 11.67 25.52 -13.91
C ASN A 112 11.57 24.65 -12.65
N ILE A 113 10.36 24.20 -12.27
CA ILE A 113 10.26 23.06 -11.34
C ILE A 113 10.75 21.83 -12.12
N ILE A 114 12.04 21.56 -11.96
CA ILE A 114 12.68 20.29 -12.26
C ILE A 114 11.77 19.20 -11.70
N ASP A 115 11.35 18.30 -12.57
CA ASP A 115 10.66 17.05 -12.22
C ASP A 115 11.65 16.19 -11.41
N VAL A 116 11.72 16.42 -10.08
CA VAL A 116 12.66 15.73 -9.19
C VAL A 116 12.11 14.35 -8.80
N VAL A 117 11.61 13.56 -9.75
CA VAL A 117 11.35 12.12 -9.54
C VAL A 117 11.42 11.38 -10.88
N ASP A 118 12.63 11.16 -11.40
CA ASP A 118 12.83 10.21 -12.51
C ASP A 118 12.79 8.76 -11.95
N ILE A 119 11.59 8.30 -11.53
CA ILE A 119 11.35 6.90 -11.19
C ILE A 119 10.92 6.18 -12.46
N ASP A 120 11.84 5.42 -13.04
CA ASP A 120 11.57 4.52 -14.14
C ASP A 120 10.70 3.32 -13.69
N PHE A 121 9.37 3.51 -13.72
CA PHE A 121 8.38 2.48 -13.42
C PHE A 121 8.40 1.30 -14.42
N SER A 122 9.10 1.40 -15.55
CA SER A 122 9.17 0.32 -16.54
C SER A 122 9.90 -0.93 -15.99
N LYS A 123 10.71 -0.77 -14.93
CA LYS A 123 11.36 -1.88 -14.23
C LYS A 123 10.42 -2.72 -13.35
N ILE A 124 9.26 -2.18 -12.96
CA ILE A 124 8.29 -2.89 -12.11
C ILE A 124 7.43 -3.84 -12.94
N ASN A 125 7.16 -3.50 -14.21
CA ASN A 125 6.31 -4.30 -15.09
C ASN A 125 6.89 -5.68 -15.46
N ASN A 126 8.21 -5.89 -15.33
CA ASN A 126 8.85 -7.17 -15.59
C ASN A 126 8.75 -8.18 -14.44
N ILE A 127 8.14 -7.80 -13.30
CA ILE A 127 7.85 -8.74 -12.20
C ILE A 127 6.43 -9.31 -12.33
N ASN A 128 5.59 -8.73 -13.20
CA ASN A 128 4.17 -9.07 -13.34
C ASN A 128 3.85 -10.30 -14.20
N GLU A 129 4.85 -11.06 -14.68
CA GLU A 129 4.56 -12.20 -15.57
C GLU A 129 4.21 -13.52 -14.86
N GLU A 130 4.37 -13.62 -13.54
CA GLU A 130 3.86 -14.77 -12.78
C GLU A 130 3.41 -14.33 -11.39
N ILE A 131 2.15 -13.88 -11.25
CA ILE A 131 1.19 -14.27 -10.19
C ILE A 131 -0.09 -13.43 -10.42
N SER A 132 -1.13 -14.12 -10.87
CA SER A 132 -2.49 -13.69 -11.17
C SER A 132 -3.11 -12.62 -10.22
N GLU A 133 -3.43 -11.44 -10.75
CA GLU A 133 -4.04 -10.28 -10.08
C GLU A 133 -5.55 -10.42 -9.72
N ASP A 134 -6.21 -11.55 -9.95
CA ASP A 134 -7.69 -11.60 -9.88
C ASP A 134 -8.27 -12.30 -8.62
N LYS A 135 -7.45 -12.53 -7.57
CA LYS A 135 -7.87 -13.28 -6.36
C LYS A 135 -7.97 -12.47 -5.06
N GLU A 136 -7.14 -11.44 -4.83
CA GLU A 136 -7.13 -10.76 -3.52
C GLU A 136 -8.30 -9.78 -3.31
N GLU A 137 -8.67 -8.97 -4.32
CA GLU A 137 -9.81 -8.04 -4.20
C GLU A 137 -11.16 -8.76 -4.05
N LYS A 138 -11.34 -9.90 -4.73
CA LYS A 138 -12.54 -10.75 -4.53
C LYS A 138 -12.60 -11.30 -3.12
N ASN A 139 -11.48 -11.76 -2.56
CA ASN A 139 -11.45 -12.37 -1.22
C ASN A 139 -11.86 -11.39 -0.11
N ASN A 140 -11.47 -10.12 -0.20
CA ASN A 140 -11.85 -9.12 0.81
C ASN A 140 -13.34 -8.80 0.75
N ASN A 141 -13.90 -8.61 -0.45
CA ASN A 141 -15.34 -8.42 -0.63
C ASN A 141 -16.16 -9.65 -0.20
N ILE A 142 -15.63 -10.86 -0.39
CA ILE A 142 -16.26 -12.10 0.08
C ILE A 142 -16.32 -12.14 1.61
N LYS A 143 -15.20 -11.83 2.31
CA LYS A 143 -15.16 -11.81 3.78
C LYS A 143 -16.10 -10.76 4.39
N ILE A 144 -16.19 -9.56 3.80
CA ILE A 144 -17.11 -8.51 4.28
C ILE A 144 -18.57 -8.95 4.11
N ASN A 145 -18.93 -9.53 2.96
CA ASN A 145 -20.29 -10.00 2.71
C ASN A 145 -20.67 -11.20 3.61
N GLU A 146 -19.73 -12.10 3.89
CA GLU A 146 -19.95 -13.20 4.83
C GLU A 146 -20.18 -12.70 6.26
N ILE A 147 -19.38 -11.74 6.73
CA ILE A 147 -19.56 -11.12 8.05
C ILE A 147 -20.92 -10.40 8.12
N LYS A 148 -21.29 -9.65 7.08
CA LYS A 148 -22.61 -9.00 6.99
C LYS A 148 -23.75 -10.01 7.13
N LYS A 149 -23.69 -11.10 6.37
CA LYS A 149 -24.71 -12.16 6.41
C LYS A 149 -24.83 -12.80 7.79
N LEU A 150 -23.72 -13.06 8.47
CA LEU A 150 -23.74 -13.68 9.81
C LEU A 150 -24.28 -12.70 10.87
N ILE A 151 -24.02 -11.40 10.74
CA ILE A 151 -24.62 -10.36 11.59
C ILE A 151 -26.12 -10.28 11.35
N ASP A 152 -26.57 -10.31 10.09
CA ASP A 152 -27.99 -10.28 9.71
C ASP A 152 -28.73 -11.55 10.16
N GLU A 153 -28.05 -12.70 10.23
CA GLU A 153 -28.55 -13.95 10.83
C GLU A 153 -28.62 -13.89 12.37
N GLY A 154 -28.16 -12.79 12.98
CA GLY A 154 -28.27 -12.52 14.42
C GLY A 154 -27.16 -13.13 15.28
N LEU A 155 -26.06 -13.58 14.68
CA LEU A 155 -24.93 -14.16 15.43
C LEU A 155 -24.17 -13.07 16.19
N SER A 156 -23.64 -13.45 17.35
CA SER A 156 -22.77 -12.57 18.14
C SER A 156 -21.38 -12.43 17.49
N THR A 157 -20.71 -11.32 17.80
CA THR A 157 -19.34 -11.04 17.34
C THR A 157 -18.35 -12.14 17.73
N GLU A 158 -18.58 -12.78 18.87
CA GLU A 158 -17.85 -13.93 19.40
C GLU A 158 -17.96 -15.15 18.47
N GLU A 159 -19.19 -15.50 18.10
CA GLU A 159 -19.45 -16.67 17.25
C GLU A 159 -18.91 -16.48 15.84
N ILE A 160 -18.97 -15.24 15.34
CA ILE A 160 -18.40 -14.88 14.03
C ILE A 160 -16.87 -14.97 14.07
N ALA A 161 -16.24 -14.48 15.15
CA ALA A 161 -14.79 -14.57 15.35
C ALA A 161 -14.31 -16.03 15.34
N ASP A 162 -15.01 -16.89 16.06
CA ASP A 162 -14.65 -18.32 16.14
C ASP A 162 -14.90 -19.05 14.82
N LYS A 163 -15.99 -18.72 14.11
CA LYS A 163 -16.38 -19.37 12.85
C LYS A 163 -15.48 -18.98 11.68
N LEU A 164 -15.13 -17.70 11.58
CA LEU A 164 -14.26 -17.19 10.51
C LEU A 164 -12.79 -17.18 10.88
N LYS A 165 -12.45 -17.48 12.15
CA LYS A 165 -11.09 -17.37 12.72
C LYS A 165 -10.49 -15.97 12.51
N ILE A 166 -11.32 -14.95 12.65
CA ILE A 166 -10.99 -13.53 12.50
C ILE A 166 -11.02 -12.89 13.89
N GLY A 167 -10.15 -11.91 14.15
CA GLY A 167 -10.11 -11.22 15.44
C GLY A 167 -11.38 -10.42 15.71
N LYS A 168 -11.83 -10.37 16.98
CA LYS A 168 -13.00 -9.56 17.38
C LYS A 168 -12.87 -8.09 17.01
N GLY A 169 -11.65 -7.54 17.12
CA GLY A 169 -11.35 -6.17 16.72
C GLY A 169 -11.54 -5.94 15.23
N GLU A 170 -11.16 -6.89 14.38
CA GLU A 170 -11.34 -6.82 12.93
C GLU A 170 -12.83 -6.88 12.55
N ILE A 171 -13.62 -7.70 13.23
CA ILE A 171 -15.08 -7.76 13.03
C ILE A 171 -15.73 -6.44 13.43
N LEU A 172 -15.32 -5.83 14.55
CA LEU A 172 -15.81 -4.51 14.95
C LEU A 172 -15.44 -3.43 13.94
N LEU A 173 -14.20 -3.42 13.46
CA LEU A 173 -13.74 -2.48 12.44
C LEU A 173 -14.55 -2.63 11.14
N ILE A 174 -14.78 -3.87 10.69
CA ILE A 174 -15.59 -4.13 9.49
C ILE A 174 -17.03 -3.68 9.72
N LYS A 175 -17.60 -3.95 10.89
CA LYS A 175 -18.95 -3.52 11.25
C LYS A 175 -19.08 -2.00 11.21
N ASP A 176 -18.15 -1.28 11.81
CA ASP A 176 -18.24 0.17 11.97
C ASP A 176 -17.91 0.94 10.68
N LEU A 177 -17.01 0.42 9.85
CA LEU A 177 -16.53 1.09 8.64
C LEU A 177 -17.29 0.69 7.38
N TYR A 178 -17.77 -0.55 7.28
CA TYR A 178 -18.34 -1.10 6.04
C TYR A 178 -19.82 -1.49 6.15
N LEU A 179 -20.34 -1.75 7.35
CA LEU A 179 -21.71 -2.30 7.55
C LEU A 179 -22.68 -1.35 8.25
N LYS A 180 -22.40 -0.05 8.22
CA LYS A 180 -23.16 1.01 8.88
C LYS A 180 -24.66 1.00 8.59
#